data_AF-A0A542LVV2-F1
#
_entry.id   AF-A0A542LVV2-F1
#
_cell.length_a   1.000
_cell.length_b   1.000
_cell.length_c   1.000
_cell.angle_alpha   90.00
_cell.angle_beta   90.00
_cell.angle_gamma   90.00
#
_symmetry.space_group_name_H-M   'P 1'
#
loop_
_entity.id
_entity.type
_entity.pdbx_description
1 polymer ?
#
loop_
_entity_poly.entity_id
_entity_poly.type
_entity_poly.pdbx_seq_one_letter_code
_entity_poly.pdbx_strand_id
1 'polypeptide(L)'
;MAASETWRLRPGQTLQYRQWDGECILYNDLSGDTHLLGDGAIELLLALRRGPATRAALAAVLQAEFDLEPAELDLETGTLLHDLQHLNLIDTLAC
;
A
#
# COMPACT_ATOMS: atom_id res chain seq x y z
N MET A 1 -2.21 18.41 -17.18
CA MET A 1 -1.99 16.96 -17.05
C MET A 1 -1.46 16.72 -15.65
N ALA A 2 -2.26 16.17 -14.75
CA ALA A 2 -1.77 15.83 -13.41
C ALA A 2 -0.72 14.72 -13.57
N ALA A 3 0.45 14.86 -12.95
CA ALA A 3 1.46 13.83 -12.96
C ALA A 3 0.87 12.53 -12.38
N SER A 4 1.10 11.40 -13.04
CA SER A 4 0.66 10.10 -12.50
C SER A 4 1.64 9.72 -11.39
N GLU A 5 1.22 9.92 -10.15
CA GLU A 5 2.02 9.59 -8.98
C GLU A 5 2.31 8.09 -8.96
N THR A 6 3.60 7.76 -8.95
CA THR A 6 4.10 6.39 -8.92
C THR A 6 4.64 6.10 -7.54
N TRP A 7 4.26 4.95 -6.99
CA TRP A 7 4.58 4.51 -5.64
C TRP A 7 5.48 3.29 -5.70
N ARG A 8 6.31 3.10 -4.67
CA ARG A 8 7.15 1.91 -4.49
C ARG A 8 7.27 1.55 -3.02
N LEU A 9 7.63 0.29 -2.73
CA LEU A 9 8.14 -0.06 -1.40
C LEU A 9 9.41 0.72 -1.10
N ARG A 10 9.63 1.01 0.19
CA ARG A 10 10.90 1.55 0.67
C ARG A 10 12.06 0.63 0.26
N PRO A 11 13.10 1.17 -0.40
CA PRO A 11 14.24 0.35 -0.81
C PRO A 11 14.92 -0.34 0.37
N GLY A 12 15.21 -1.64 0.21
CA GLY A 12 15.84 -2.45 1.25
C GLY A 12 14.86 -3.07 2.25
N GLN A 13 13.58 -2.69 2.22
CA GLN A 13 12.56 -3.29 3.08
C GLN A 13 12.19 -4.70 2.62
N THR A 14 12.14 -5.64 3.55
CA THR A 14 11.52 -6.95 3.36
C THR A 14 10.13 -6.92 3.96
N LEU A 15 9.09 -7.22 3.17
CA LEU A 15 7.73 -7.37 3.70
C LEU A 15 7.59 -8.67 4.50
N GLN A 16 8.04 -8.64 5.76
CA GLN A 16 7.84 -9.72 6.72
C GLN A 16 6.51 -9.50 7.43
N TYR A 17 5.53 -10.33 7.13
CA TYR A 17 4.20 -10.20 7.71
C TYR A 17 3.59 -11.56 8.04
N ARG A 18 2.59 -11.52 8.89
CA ARG A 18 1.70 -12.64 9.19
C ARG A 18 0.27 -12.13 9.20
N GLN A 19 -0.66 -12.98 8.76
CA GLN A 19 -2.08 -12.63 8.67
C GLN A 19 -2.93 -13.72 9.31
N TRP A 20 -3.96 -13.31 10.03
CA TRP A 20 -4.97 -14.16 10.65
C TRP A 20 -6.27 -13.36 10.80
N ASP A 21 -7.41 -14.00 10.51
CA ASP A 21 -8.76 -13.43 10.68
C ASP A 21 -8.96 -12.00 10.12
N GLY A 22 -8.31 -11.66 8.99
CA GLY A 22 -8.40 -10.34 8.34
C GLY A 22 -7.52 -9.25 8.96
N GLU A 23 -6.68 -9.61 9.94
CA GLU A 23 -5.66 -8.74 10.52
C GLU A 23 -4.28 -9.15 10.01
N CYS A 24 -3.48 -8.17 9.62
CA CYS A 24 -2.10 -8.38 9.21
C CYS A 24 -1.14 -7.68 10.17
N ILE A 25 -0.24 -8.43 10.79
CA ILE A 25 0.91 -7.87 11.50
C ILE A 25 2.11 -7.85 10.57
N LEU A 26 2.65 -6.66 10.32
CA LEU A 26 3.85 -6.45 9.53
C LEU A 26 5.00 -5.98 10.42
N TYR A 27 6.16 -6.59 10.27
CA TYR A 27 7.42 -6.14 10.85
C TYR A 27 8.20 -5.32 9.82
N ASN A 28 8.49 -4.06 10.14
CA ASN A 28 9.36 -3.20 9.34
C ASN A 28 10.82 -3.48 9.73
N ASP A 29 11.55 -4.17 8.85
CA ASP A 29 12.95 -4.54 9.10
C ASP A 29 13.94 -3.36 9.04
N LEU A 30 13.51 -2.20 8.52
CA LEU A 30 14.34 -0.99 8.48
C LEU A 30 14.24 -0.17 9.77
N SER A 31 13.08 -0.12 10.43
CA SER A 31 12.89 0.62 11.69
C SER A 31 12.88 -0.27 12.94
N GLY A 32 12.54 -1.55 12.79
CA GLY A 32 12.26 -2.46 13.89
C GLY A 32 10.83 -2.36 14.43
N ASP A 33 9.96 -1.56 13.82
CA ASP A 33 8.57 -1.40 14.24
C ASP A 33 7.69 -2.58 13.82
N THR A 34 6.60 -2.75 14.55
CA THR A 34 5.51 -3.67 14.19
C THR A 34 4.24 -2.87 13.94
N HIS A 35 3.62 -3.07 12.79
CA HIS A 35 2.40 -2.39 12.38
C HIS A 35 1.24 -3.38 12.27
N LEU A 36 0.08 -2.99 12.78
CA LEU A 36 -1.19 -3.65 12.49
C LEU A 36 -1.79 -3.01 11.24
N LEU A 37 -2.05 -3.82 10.22
CA LEU A 37 -2.55 -3.42 8.91
C LEU A 37 -3.85 -4.17 8.61
N GLY A 38 -4.79 -3.49 7.95
CA GLY A 38 -5.97 -4.11 7.36
C GLY A 38 -5.69 -4.73 5.99
N ASP A 39 -6.66 -5.47 5.47
CA ASP A 39 -6.54 -6.21 4.21
C ASP A 39 -6.21 -5.31 3.00
N GLY A 40 -6.83 -4.12 2.90
CA GLY A 40 -6.53 -3.17 1.82
C GLY A 40 -5.06 -2.72 1.81
N ALA A 41 -4.50 -2.43 2.99
CA ALA A 41 -3.11 -2.00 3.13
C ALA A 41 -2.13 -3.11 2.72
N ILE A 42 -2.37 -4.36 3.12
CA ILE A 42 -1.49 -5.48 2.75
C ILE A 42 -1.56 -5.77 1.25
N GLU A 43 -2.73 -5.68 0.62
CA GLU A 43 -2.87 -5.87 -0.83
C GLU A 43 -2.06 -4.83 -1.64
N LEU A 44 -2.07 -3.57 -1.21
CA LEU A 44 -1.23 -2.54 -1.84
C LEU A 44 0.26 -2.84 -1.67
N LEU A 45 0.70 -3.27 -0.49
CA LEU A 45 2.11 -3.62 -0.25
C LEU A 45 2.53 -4.83 -1.07
N LEU A 46 1.68 -5.86 -1.20
CA LEU A 46 1.93 -7.04 -2.03
C LEU A 46 1.98 -6.68 -3.52
N ALA A 47 1.15 -5.74 -3.97
CA ALA A 47 1.23 -5.21 -5.32
C ALA A 47 2.57 -4.51 -5.57
N LEU A 48 2.99 -3.62 -4.66
CA LEU A 48 4.24 -2.88 -4.75
C LEU A 48 5.49 -3.76 -4.59
N ARG A 49 5.35 -4.95 -3.97
CA ARG A 49 6.41 -5.97 -3.92
C ARG A 49 6.81 -6.48 -5.32
N ARG A 50 5.88 -6.43 -6.28
CA ARG A 50 6.15 -6.82 -7.67
C ARG A 50 6.88 -5.73 -8.47
N GLY A 51 6.87 -4.50 -7.96
CA GLY A 51 7.53 -3.34 -8.55
C GLY A 51 6.75 -2.04 -8.33
N PRO A 52 7.33 -0.89 -8.72
CA PRO A 52 6.63 0.39 -8.64
C PRO A 52 5.32 0.41 -9.44
N ALA A 53 4.30 1.08 -8.92
CA ALA A 53 2.97 1.14 -9.53
C ALA A 53 2.34 2.53 -9.41
N THR A 54 1.49 2.91 -10.35
CA THR A 54 0.75 4.19 -10.30
C THR A 54 -0.40 4.12 -9.31
N ARG A 55 -0.87 5.26 -8.79
CA ARG A 55 -2.08 5.32 -7.95
C ARG A 55 -3.28 4.64 -8.62
N ALA A 56 -3.44 4.79 -9.94
CA ALA A 56 -4.52 4.16 -10.69
C ALA A 56 -4.39 2.63 -10.74
N ALA A 57 -3.17 2.10 -10.90
CA ALA A 57 -2.93 0.66 -10.87
C ALA A 57 -3.20 0.07 -9.48
N LEU A 58 -2.87 0.81 -8.42
CA LEU A 58 -3.13 0.41 -7.03
C LEU A 58 -4.62 0.48 -6.68
N ALA A 59 -5.34 1.49 -7.15
CA ALA A 59 -6.80 1.54 -7.06
C ALA A 59 -7.45 0.33 -7.75
N ALA A 60 -6.94 -0.09 -8.91
CA ALA A 60 -7.46 -1.28 -9.59
C ALA A 60 -7.23 -2.59 -8.80
N VAL A 61 -6.17 -2.67 -7.97
CA VAL A 61 -5.97 -3.79 -7.05
C VAL A 61 -7.06 -3.80 -5.99
N LEU A 62 -7.33 -2.65 -5.36
CA LEU A 62 -8.38 -2.56 -4.34
C LEU A 62 -9.77 -2.84 -4.92
N GLN A 63 -10.09 -2.34 -6.11
CA GLN A 63 -11.38 -2.60 -6.75
C GLN A 63 -11.63 -4.08 -7.04
N ALA A 64 -10.56 -4.85 -7.33
CA ALA A 64 -10.67 -6.27 -7.64
C ALA A 64 -10.96 -7.12 -6.39
N GLU A 65 -10.45 -6.69 -5.23
CA GLU A 65 -10.60 -7.41 -3.96
C GLU A 65 -11.76 -6.90 -3.10
N PHE A 66 -12.06 -5.60 -3.19
CA PHE A 66 -13.06 -4.90 -2.40
C PHE A 66 -14.06 -4.26 -3.36
N ASP A 67 -15.33 -4.68 -3.28
CA ASP A 67 -16.45 -4.20 -4.11
C ASP A 67 -16.84 -2.77 -3.68
N LEU A 68 -15.95 -1.81 -3.97
CA LEU A 68 -16.06 -0.40 -3.62
C LEU A 68 -16.67 0.40 -4.77
N GLU A 69 -17.48 1.40 -4.45
CA GLU A 69 -17.95 2.37 -5.43
C GLU A 69 -16.81 3.30 -5.87
N PRO A 70 -16.84 3.89 -7.08
CA PRO A 70 -15.72 4.66 -7.62
C PRO A 70 -15.22 5.82 -6.74
N ALA A 71 -16.14 6.50 -6.05
CA ALA A 71 -15.79 7.60 -5.16
C ALA A 71 -15.15 7.11 -3.85
N GLU A 72 -15.62 5.98 -3.33
CA GLU A 72 -15.06 5.33 -2.14
C GLU A 72 -13.68 4.75 -2.46
N LEU A 73 -13.52 4.13 -3.63
CA LEU A 73 -12.24 3.60 -4.08
C LEU A 73 -11.15 4.67 -4.15
N ASP A 74 -11.45 5.84 -4.73
CA ASP A 74 -10.46 6.91 -4.85
C ASP A 74 -10.04 7.43 -3.46
N LEU A 75 -11.01 7.62 -2.58
CA LEU A 75 -10.78 8.06 -1.21
C LEU A 75 -9.96 7.03 -0.42
N GLU A 76 -10.37 5.76 -0.45
CA GLU A 76 -9.71 4.66 0.26
C GLU A 76 -8.28 4.46 -0.24
N THR A 77 -8.08 4.45 -1.57
CA THR A 77 -6.74 4.37 -2.16
C THR A 77 -5.86 5.52 -1.68
N GLY A 78 -6.40 6.75 -1.62
CA GLY A 78 -5.67 7.92 -1.13
C GLY A 78 -5.27 7.80 0.35
N THR A 79 -6.21 7.39 1.20
CA THR A 79 -6.00 7.19 2.63
C THR A 79 -4.94 6.13 2.90
N LEU A 80 -5.06 4.95 2.29
CA LEU A 80 -4.12 3.85 2.49
C LEU A 80 -2.69 4.22 2.03
N LEU A 81 -2.55 4.91 0.90
CA LEU A 81 -1.23 5.35 0.43
C LEU A 81 -0.61 6.39 1.38
N HIS A 82 -1.41 7.33 1.88
CA HIS A 82 -0.96 8.31 2.85
C HIS A 82 -0.50 7.64 4.16
N ASP A 83 -1.29 6.71 4.69
CA ASP A 83 -0.98 5.99 5.92
C ASP A 83 0.27 5.12 5.78
N LEU A 84 0.37 4.34 4.70
CA LEU A 84 1.55 3.51 4.41
C LEU A 84 2.82 4.35 4.24
N GLN A 85 2.72 5.54 3.66
CA GLN A 85 3.84 6.48 3.56
C GLN A 85 4.22 7.03 4.93
N HIS A 86 3.25 7.40 5.75
CA HIS A 86 3.46 7.86 7.13
C HIS A 86 4.12 6.80 8.02
N LEU A 87 3.84 5.51 7.77
CA LEU A 87 4.50 4.37 8.42
C LEU A 87 5.89 4.05 7.86
N ASN A 88 6.40 4.85 6.92
CA ASN A 88 7.69 4.61 6.24
C ASN A 88 7.78 3.24 5.55
N LEU A 89 6.66 2.74 4.99
CA LEU A 89 6.62 1.47 4.26
C LEU A 89 6.76 1.65 2.74
N ILE A 90 6.31 2.81 2.24
CA ILE A 90 6.32 3.16 0.82
C ILE A 90 6.83 4.58 0.60
N ASP A 91 7.27 4.86 -0.63
CA ASP A 91 7.65 6.20 -1.08
C ASP A 91 7.00 6.53 -2.41
N THR A 92 6.82 7.83 -2.65
CA THR A 92 6.52 8.37 -3.99
C THR A 92 7.81 8.49 -4.80
N LEU A 93 7.73 8.11 -6.07
CA LEU A 93 8.74 8.41 -7.06
C LEU A 93 8.41 9.77 -7.67
N ALA A 94 9.29 10.75 -7.44
CA ALA A 94 9.24 11.98 -8.22
C ALA A 94 9.51 11.64 -9.69
N CYS A 95 8.67 12.19 -10.58
CA CYS A 95 8.90 12.18 -12.03
C CYS A 95 10.15 12.98 -12.38
#